data_AF-A0A967KLJ2-F1
#
_entry.id   AF-A0A967KLJ2-F1
#
_cell.length_a   1.000
_cell.length_b   1.000
_cell.length_c   1.000
_cell.angle_alpha   90.00
_cell.angle_beta   90.00
_cell.angle_gamma   90.00
#
_symmetry.space_group_name_H-M   'P 1'
#
loop_
_entity.id
_entity.type
_entity.pdbx_description
1 polymer ?
#
loop_
_entity_poly.entity_id
_entity_poly.type
_entity_poly.pdbx_seq_one_letter_code
_entity_poly.pdbx_strand_id
1 'polypeptide(L)'
;AIQNKGSDTLVNVALAWAENYRFVEPNISIAVTGGGSGTGIAALINGTVDIANASRAMKESEFEDARANGIEPVEHVVAIDALAIIVHPDNPVN
;
A
#
# COMPACT_ATOMS: atom_id res chain seq x y z
N ALA A 1 14.88 -1.37 -9.48
CA ALA A 1 14.33 -0.97 -8.17
C ALA A 1 12.96 -1.61 -8.05
N ILE A 2 12.67 -2.25 -6.92
CA ILE A 2 11.33 -2.75 -6.59
C ILE A 2 10.40 -1.54 -6.52
N GLN A 3 9.27 -1.59 -7.22
CA GLN A 3 8.26 -0.54 -7.24
C GLN A 3 7.15 -0.88 -6.24
N ASN A 4 6.90 0.05 -5.31
CA ASN A 4 5.84 -0.05 -4.30
C ASN A 4 4.89 1.15 -4.46
N LYS A 5 3.59 0.90 -4.63
CA LYS A 5 2.59 1.97 -4.79
C LYS A 5 1.28 1.67 -4.09
N GLY A 6 0.63 2.71 -3.58
CA GLY A 6 -0.73 2.60 -3.06
C GLY A 6 -1.04 3.52 -1.90
N SER A 7 -1.51 2.94 -0.79
CA SER A 7 -2.19 3.66 0.28
C SER A 7 -1.40 4.85 0.85
N ASP A 8 -2.04 6.02 0.87
CA ASP A 8 -1.47 7.22 1.47
C ASP A 8 -1.37 7.12 3.00
N THR A 9 -2.20 6.32 3.67
CA THR A 9 -2.06 6.12 5.12
C THR A 9 -0.87 5.21 5.47
N LEU A 10 -0.43 4.38 4.53
CA LEU A 10 0.73 3.48 4.72
C LEU A 10 2.02 4.00 4.05
N VAL A 11 1.96 5.06 3.24
CA VAL A 11 3.09 5.50 2.41
C VAL A 11 4.33 5.86 3.23
N ASN A 12 4.14 6.54 4.37
CA ASN A 12 5.26 6.94 5.24
C ASN A 12 5.90 5.73 5.94
N VAL A 13 5.09 4.73 6.31
CA VAL A 13 5.59 3.49 6.90
C VAL A 13 6.36 2.68 5.84
N ALA A 14 5.83 2.58 4.62
CA ALA A 14 6.51 1.91 3.51
C ALA A 14 7.83 2.59 3.12
N LEU A 15 7.89 3.93 3.14
CA LEU A 15 9.12 4.69 2.94
C LEU A 15 10.15 4.38 4.03
N ALA A 16 9.73 4.35 5.30
CA ALA A 16 10.60 3.99 6.41
C ALA A 16 11.14 2.55 6.28
N TRP A 17 10.31 1.61 5.83
CA TRP A 17 10.78 0.25 5.53
C TRP A 17 11.78 0.21 4.39
N ALA A 18 11.53 0.92 3.29
CA ALA A 18 12.46 1.02 2.17
C ALA A 18 13.82 1.59 2.60
N GLU A 19 13.83 2.63 3.45
CA GLU A 19 15.06 3.20 4.00
C GLU A 19 15.79 2.22 4.91
N ASN A 20 15.08 1.45 5.73
CA ASN A 20 15.72 0.47 6.63
C ASN A 20 16.21 -0.78 5.90
N TYR A 21 15.52 -1.19 4.83
CA TYR A 21 15.87 -2.40 4.09
C TYR A 21 17.25 -2.32 3.41
N ARG A 22 17.75 -1.11 3.13
CA ARG A 22 19.14 -0.91 2.64
C ARG A 22 20.21 -1.48 3.57
N PHE A 23 19.90 -1.63 4.87
CA PHE A 23 20.82 -2.22 5.84
C PHE A 23 20.74 -3.75 5.87
N VAL A 24 19.68 -4.34 5.30
CA VAL A 24 19.50 -5.79 5.17
C VAL A 24 20.10 -6.27 3.85
N GLU A 25 19.76 -5.62 2.73
CA GLU A 25 20.32 -5.91 1.42
C GLU A 25 20.62 -4.59 0.67
N PRO A 26 21.86 -4.10 0.73
CA PRO A 26 22.24 -2.80 0.16
C PRO A 26 22.08 -2.69 -1.36
N ASN A 27 22.07 -3.81 -2.07
CA ASN A 27 21.95 -3.81 -3.54
C ASN A 27 20.49 -3.70 -4.02
N ILE A 28 19.52 -3.87 -3.11
CA ILE A 28 18.11 -3.74 -3.43
C ILE A 28 17.64 -2.31 -3.12
N SER A 29 17.14 -1.63 -4.15
CA SER A 29 16.45 -0.34 -4.03
C SER A 29 14.94 -0.53 -4.13
N ILE A 30 14.19 0.13 -3.25
CA ILE A 30 12.73 0.12 -3.23
C ILE A 30 12.26 1.57 -3.44
N ALA A 31 11.47 1.80 -4.48
CA ALA A 31 10.84 3.09 -4.76
C ALA A 31 9.38 3.05 -4.28
N VAL A 32 8.99 4.00 -3.43
CA VAL A 32 7.65 4.04 -2.82
C VAL A 32 6.91 5.27 -3.32
N THR A 33 5.68 5.09 -3.81
CA THR A 33 4.80 6.18 -4.27
C THR A 33 3.41 6.05 -3.66
N GLY A 34 2.80 7.17 -3.26
CA GLY A 34 1.40 7.21 -2.84
C GLY A 34 0.40 7.14 -4.00
N GLY A 35 -0.84 7.53 -3.71
CA GLY A 35 -1.95 7.58 -4.68
C GLY A 35 -3.21 6.84 -4.23
N GLY A 36 -3.20 6.23 -3.04
CA GLY A 36 -4.34 5.52 -2.47
C GLY A 36 -4.37 4.03 -2.80
N SER A 37 -5.07 3.26 -1.95
CA SER A 37 -5.09 1.79 -2.01
C SER A 37 -5.58 1.27 -3.38
N GLY A 38 -6.65 1.87 -3.93
CA GLY A 38 -7.18 1.46 -5.23
C GLY A 38 -6.20 1.67 -6.38
N THR A 39 -5.43 2.75 -6.36
CA THR A 39 -4.41 3.01 -7.38
C THR A 39 -3.23 2.04 -7.27
N GLY A 40 -2.83 1.67 -6.05
CA GLY A 40 -1.83 0.62 -5.83
C GLY A 40 -2.27 -0.73 -6.36
N ILE A 41 -3.49 -1.16 -5.99
CA ILE A 41 -4.08 -2.43 -6.44
C ILE A 41 -4.23 -2.46 -7.96
N ALA A 42 -4.74 -1.39 -8.58
CA ALA A 42 -4.84 -1.31 -10.03
C ALA A 42 -3.45 -1.35 -10.71
N ALA A 43 -2.44 -0.71 -10.13
CA ALA A 43 -1.08 -0.77 -10.65
C ALA A 43 -0.49 -2.18 -10.57
N LEU A 44 -0.78 -2.92 -9.49
CA LEU A 44 -0.39 -4.32 -9.32
C LEU A 44 -1.09 -5.20 -10.36
N ILE A 45 -2.42 -5.08 -10.51
CA ILE A 45 -3.20 -5.82 -11.51
C ILE A 45 -2.66 -5.58 -12.94
N ASN A 46 -2.23 -4.36 -13.23
CA ASN A 46 -1.67 -3.99 -14.53
C ASN A 46 -0.18 -4.37 -14.69
N GLY A 47 0.45 -4.99 -13.69
CA GLY A 47 1.87 -5.40 -13.72
C GLY A 47 2.86 -4.23 -13.78
N THR A 48 2.45 -3.05 -13.31
CA THR A 48 3.28 -1.82 -13.33
C THR A 48 4.03 -1.57 -12.03
N VAL A 49 3.72 -2.32 -10.97
CA VAL A 49 4.44 -2.30 -9.69
C VAL A 49 4.63 -3.72 -9.17
N ASP A 50 5.65 -3.92 -8.35
CA ASP A 50 5.96 -5.20 -7.72
C ASP A 50 5.15 -5.41 -6.42
N ILE A 51 4.85 -4.31 -5.71
CA ILE A 51 4.17 -4.31 -4.42
C ILE A 51 3.04 -3.26 -4.44
N ALA A 52 1.84 -3.66 -4.03
CA ALA A 52 0.78 -2.72 -3.68
C ALA A 52 0.60 -2.66 -2.16
N ASN A 53 0.72 -1.47 -1.58
CA ASN A 53 0.29 -1.23 -0.21
C ASN A 53 -1.18 -0.78 -0.19
N ALA A 54 -1.97 -1.36 0.73
CA ALA A 54 -3.39 -1.10 0.83
C ALA A 54 -3.83 -1.01 2.30
N SER A 55 -4.83 -0.16 2.57
CA SER A 55 -5.49 -0.02 3.89
C SER A 55 -6.82 -0.78 3.96
N ARG A 56 -7.03 -1.67 2.99
CA ARG A 56 -8.16 -2.59 2.92
C ARG A 56 -7.72 -3.85 2.19
N ALA A 57 -8.46 -4.94 2.40
CA ALA A 57 -8.33 -6.13 1.57
C ALA A 57 -8.68 -5.84 0.11
N MET A 58 -8.06 -6.57 -0.82
CA MET A 58 -8.49 -6.66 -2.20
C MET A 58 -9.92 -7.24 -2.29
N LYS A 59 -10.68 -6.77 -3.27
CA LYS A 59 -12.00 -7.33 -3.58
C LYS A 59 -11.82 -8.60 -4.42
N GLU A 60 -12.79 -9.52 -4.37
CA GLU A 60 -12.73 -10.73 -5.21
C GLU A 60 -12.58 -10.39 -6.70
N SER A 61 -13.30 -9.37 -7.18
CA SER A 61 -13.16 -8.91 -8.58
C SER A 61 -11.74 -8.44 -8.92
N GLU A 62 -11.03 -7.84 -7.97
CA GLU A 62 -9.65 -7.38 -8.17
C GLU A 62 -8.66 -8.56 -8.21
N PHE A 63 -8.95 -9.65 -7.48
CA PHE A 63 -8.19 -10.91 -7.60
C PHE A 63 -8.46 -11.61 -8.93
N GLU A 64 -9.71 -11.64 -9.38
CA GLU A 64 -10.08 -12.19 -10.69
C GLU A 64 -9.37 -11.43 -11.82
N ASP A 65 -9.39 -10.10 -11.78
CA ASP A 65 -8.70 -9.24 -12.75
C ASP A 65 -7.17 -9.46 -12.73
N ALA A 66 -6.56 -9.57 -11.55
CA ALA A 66 -5.13 -9.87 -11.43
C ALA A 66 -4.78 -11.22 -12.08
N ARG A 67 -5.55 -12.27 -11.76
CA ARG A 67 -5.33 -13.63 -12.28
C ARG A 67 -5.53 -13.68 -13.79
N ALA A 68 -6.51 -12.95 -14.32
CA ALA A 68 -6.72 -12.80 -15.76
C ALA A 68 -5.50 -12.14 -16.45
N ASN A 69 -4.80 -11.25 -15.74
CA ASN A 69 -3.55 -10.64 -16.20
C ASN A 69 -2.28 -11.48 -15.87
N GLY A 70 -2.45 -12.71 -15.40
CA GLY A 70 -1.33 -13.61 -15.07
C GLY A 70 -0.58 -13.26 -13.80
N ILE A 71 -1.18 -12.44 -12.93
CA ILE A 71 -0.64 -12.03 -11.63
C ILE A 71 -1.42 -12.75 -10.55
N GLU A 72 -0.71 -13.39 -9.62
CA GLU A 72 -1.32 -13.98 -8.42
C GLU A 72 -0.96 -13.10 -7.22
N PRO A 73 -1.87 -12.20 -6.78
CA PRO A 73 -1.60 -11.35 -5.64
C PRO A 73 -1.50 -12.18 -4.36
N VAL A 74 -0.46 -11.95 -3.57
CA VAL A 74 -0.31 -12.53 -2.24
C VAL A 74 -0.49 -11.42 -1.21
N GLU A 75 -1.54 -11.51 -0.41
CA GLU A 75 -1.82 -10.53 0.64
C GLU A 75 -1.01 -10.82 1.91
N HIS A 76 -0.37 -9.78 2.43
CA HIS A 76 0.33 -9.81 3.71
C HIS A 76 -0.22 -8.71 4.63
N VAL A 77 -0.76 -9.12 5.78
CA VAL A 77 -1.17 -8.17 6.83
C VAL A 77 0.08 -7.71 7.57
N VAL A 78 0.42 -6.43 7.42
CA VAL A 78 1.66 -5.85 7.97
C VAL A 78 1.43 -4.95 9.19
N ALA A 79 0.21 -4.46 9.39
CA ALA A 79 -0.13 -3.55 10.47
C ALA A 79 -1.64 -3.54 10.75
N ILE A 80 -2.01 -3.04 11.93
CA ILE A 80 -3.37 -2.64 12.29
C ILE A 80 -3.35 -1.12 12.46
N ASP A 81 -4.26 -0.42 11.78
CA ASP A 81 -4.40 1.04 11.84
C ASP A 81 -5.55 1.43 12.79
N ALA A 82 -5.46 2.62 13.39
CA ALA A 82 -6.48 3.18 14.27
C ALA A 82 -6.90 4.57 13.76
N LEU A 83 -8.20 4.76 13.55
CA LEU A 83 -8.76 6.05 13.16
C LEU A 83 -9.13 6.87 14.39
N ALA A 84 -8.47 8.02 14.55
CA ALA A 84 -8.84 9.00 15.55
C ALA A 84 -9.85 9.99 14.96
N ILE A 85 -10.97 10.20 15.66
CA ILE A 85 -11.92 11.27 15.35
C ILE A 85 -11.50 12.49 16.16
N ILE A 86 -11.08 13.54 15.48
CA ILE A 86 -10.69 14.81 16.11
C ILE A 86 -11.68 15.87 15.64
N VAL A 87 -12.34 16.53 16.59
CA VAL A 87 -13.25 17.64 16.34
C VAL A 87 -12.62 18.96 16.74
N HIS A 88 -12.99 20.04 16.05
CA HIS A 88 -12.64 21.39 16.48
C HIS A 88 -13.23 21.69 17.87
N PRO A 89 -12.56 22.44 18.76
CA PRO A 89 -13.10 22.78 20.08
C PRO A 89 -14.51 23.38 20.05
N ASP A 90 -14.80 24.21 19.05
CA ASP A 90 -16.10 24.86 18.86
C ASP A 90 -17.18 23.95 18.24
N ASN A 91 -16.88 22.68 17.95
CA ASN A 91 -17.86 21.76 17.39
C ASN A 91 -18.94 21.46 18.44
N PRO A 92 -20.24 21.71 18.18
CA PRO A 92 -21.31 21.50 19.15
C PRO A 92 -21.58 20.02 19.48
N VAL A 93 -20.89 19.08 18.82
CA VAL A 93 -20.93 17.65 19.10
C VAL A 93 -19.95 17.25 20.24
N ASN A 94 -19.10 18.17 20.73
CA ASN A 94 -18.28 17.98 21.94
C ASN A 94 -19.13 17.85 23.21
#